data_AF-A0A839AQ40-F1
#
_entry.id   AF-A0A839AQ40-F1
#
_cell.length_a   1.000
_cell.length_b   1.000
_cell.length_c   1.000
_cell.angle_alpha   90.00
_cell.angle_beta   90.00
_cell.angle_gamma   90.00
#
_symmetry.space_group_name_H-M   'P 1'
#
loop_
_entity.id
_entity.type
_entity.pdbx_description
1 polymer ?
#
loop_
_entity_poly.entity_id
_entity_poly.type
_entity_poly.pdbx_seq_one_letter_code
_entity_poly.pdbx_strand_id
1 'polypeptide(L)'
;MRFLQQLFNFYINASIHVALAVYALVRITALYFDLPYNVPLDYFIFFGTITGYNFVKYAGVAKLHHRSLATHLKVIQIFSLICFLLLCYYAWQLSIKTLLLFVPLGVLTLLYAIPFLSGFQKNLRSIGYLKIIIVALVWVGATVFVPVLDVKEEFTNQLCLTAVQRFFLVVVLILPFDIRDMKYDSISLQTIPRKIGIQKTKMLGYVLLSICLILEFIITSNIGYRTLFIVFSLLIFILLMKASENQSRYYSSFFVEALPIIWWILLLIV
;
A
#
# COMPACT_ATOMS: atom_id res chain seq x y z
N MET A 1 -19.35 6.34 22.69
CA MET A 1 -19.23 6.70 21.25
C MET A 1 -17.95 7.47 20.92
N ARG A 2 -17.60 8.56 21.65
CA ARG A 2 -16.35 9.33 21.39
C ARG A 2 -15.06 8.51 21.50
N PHE A 3 -14.96 7.64 22.51
CA PHE A 3 -13.78 6.76 22.70
C PHE A 3 -13.56 5.80 21.51
N LEU A 4 -14.60 5.10 21.07
CA LEU A 4 -14.52 4.19 19.91
C LEU A 4 -14.12 4.94 18.63
N GLN A 5 -14.65 6.14 18.41
CA GLN A 5 -14.26 6.98 17.29
C GLN A 5 -12.80 7.44 17.40
N GLN A 6 -12.31 7.76 18.59
CA GLN A 6 -10.89 8.12 18.80
C GLN A 6 -9.97 6.93 18.53
N LEU A 7 -10.31 5.75 19.03
CA LEU A 7 -9.56 4.52 18.78
C LEU A 7 -9.52 4.17 17.29
N PHE A 8 -10.66 4.28 16.60
CA PHE A 8 -10.74 4.02 15.17
C PHE A 8 -9.94 5.04 14.35
N ASN A 9 -10.00 6.32 14.74
CA ASN A 9 -9.16 7.36 14.13
C ASN A 9 -7.67 7.09 14.37
N PHE A 10 -7.29 6.65 15.56
CA PHE A 10 -5.91 6.24 15.85
C PHE A 10 -5.48 5.08 14.96
N TYR A 11 -6.30 4.04 14.83
CA TYR A 11 -6.04 2.88 13.97
C TYR A 11 -5.72 3.26 12.51
N ILE A 12 -6.49 4.18 11.93
CA ILE A 12 -6.25 4.67 10.56
C ILE A 12 -5.04 5.61 10.50
N ASN A 13 -4.97 6.58 11.42
CA ASN A 13 -3.93 7.61 11.41
C ASN A 13 -2.54 7.02 11.67
N ALA A 14 -2.43 6.03 12.55
CA ALA A 14 -1.21 5.31 12.87
C ALA A 14 -0.81 4.27 11.81
N SER A 15 -1.50 4.23 10.66
CA SER A 15 -1.20 3.36 9.52
C SER A 15 -1.32 1.85 9.81
N ILE A 16 -2.09 1.46 10.84
CA ILE A 16 -2.32 0.05 11.16
C ILE A 16 -3.18 -0.60 10.07
N HIS A 17 -4.20 0.11 9.59
CA HIS A 17 -5.10 -0.41 8.56
C HIS A 17 -4.38 -0.73 7.24
N VAL A 18 -3.57 0.20 6.74
CA VAL A 18 -2.75 -0.02 5.53
C VAL A 18 -1.72 -1.14 5.73
N ALA A 19 -1.13 -1.25 6.92
CA ALA A 19 -0.21 -2.33 7.22
C ALA A 19 -0.89 -3.71 7.19
N LEU A 20 -2.13 -3.81 7.67
CA LEU A 20 -2.94 -5.03 7.53
C LEU A 20 -3.25 -5.34 6.07
N ALA A 21 -3.51 -4.32 5.24
CA ALA A 21 -3.72 -4.51 3.81
C ALA A 21 -2.47 -5.03 3.10
N VAL A 22 -1.29 -4.46 3.38
CA VAL A 22 -0.01 -4.93 2.83
C VAL A 22 0.31 -6.35 3.33
N TYR A 23 0.12 -6.63 4.62
CA TYR A 23 0.24 -7.97 5.18
C TYR A 23 -0.67 -8.96 4.46
N ALA A 24 -1.94 -8.63 4.25
CA ALA A 24 -2.88 -9.46 3.52
C ALA A 24 -2.40 -9.77 2.10
N LEU A 25 -1.79 -8.80 1.41
CA LEU A 25 -1.20 -9.03 0.08
C LEU A 25 -0.02 -10.00 0.11
N VAL A 26 0.84 -9.96 1.15
CA VAL A 26 1.90 -10.96 1.36
C VAL A 26 1.28 -12.35 1.54
N ARG A 27 0.23 -12.45 2.37
CA ARG A 27 -0.47 -13.72 2.61
C ARG A 27 -1.14 -14.27 1.35
N ILE A 28 -1.74 -13.40 0.52
CA ILE A 28 -2.29 -13.78 -0.77
C ILE A 28 -1.21 -14.34 -1.68
N THR A 29 -0.05 -13.68 -1.76
CA THR A 29 1.09 -14.20 -2.53
C THR A 29 1.53 -15.57 -1.99
N ALA A 30 1.60 -15.74 -0.67
CA ALA A 30 1.93 -17.04 -0.07
C ALA A 30 0.94 -18.13 -0.49
N LEU A 31 -0.36 -17.84 -0.56
CA LEU A 31 -1.37 -18.78 -1.04
C LEU A 31 -1.19 -19.13 -2.54
N TYR A 32 -0.98 -18.12 -3.40
CA TYR A 32 -0.85 -18.33 -4.85
C TYR A 32 0.42 -19.10 -5.24
N PHE A 33 1.48 -18.97 -4.44
CA PHE A 33 2.76 -19.63 -4.68
C PHE A 33 3.00 -20.81 -3.75
N ASP A 34 2.03 -21.21 -2.93
CA ASP A 34 2.17 -22.30 -1.95
C ASP A 34 3.42 -22.14 -1.07
N LEU A 35 3.56 -20.95 -0.48
CA LEU A 35 4.69 -20.60 0.39
C LEU A 35 4.35 -20.89 1.85
N PRO A 36 5.31 -21.38 2.66
CA PRO A 36 5.11 -21.58 4.08
C PRO A 36 4.82 -20.26 4.80
N TYR A 37 4.16 -20.34 5.95
CA TYR A 37 3.96 -19.18 6.81
C TYR A 37 5.29 -18.72 7.41
N ASN A 38 5.74 -17.51 7.07
CA ASN A 38 6.98 -16.92 7.55
C ASN A 38 6.67 -15.77 8.52
N VAL A 39 6.59 -16.09 9.82
CA VAL A 39 6.31 -15.13 10.90
C VAL A 39 7.29 -13.95 10.89
N PRO A 40 8.62 -14.15 10.87
CA PRO A 40 9.56 -13.04 10.79
C PRO A 40 9.31 -12.10 9.61
N LEU A 41 9.11 -12.65 8.41
CA LEU A 41 8.94 -11.85 7.20
C LEU A 41 7.62 -11.06 7.23
N ASP A 42 6.53 -11.73 7.58
CA ASP A 42 5.21 -11.14 7.55
C ASP A 42 5.09 -9.99 8.56
N TYR A 43 5.63 -10.16 9.77
CA TYR A 43 5.65 -9.08 10.76
C TYR A 43 6.70 -8.01 10.48
N PHE A 44 7.85 -8.35 9.89
CA PHE A 44 8.80 -7.35 9.40
C PHE A 44 8.13 -6.41 8.38
N ILE A 45 7.40 -6.97 7.40
CA ILE A 45 6.66 -6.17 6.40
C ILE A 45 5.55 -5.35 7.06
N PHE A 46 4.80 -5.94 8.01
CA PHE A 46 3.74 -5.25 8.73
C PHE A 46 4.26 -4.02 9.48
N PHE A 47 5.24 -4.21 10.37
CA PHE A 47 5.81 -3.11 11.16
C PHE A 47 6.58 -2.13 10.29
N GLY A 48 7.25 -2.62 9.23
CA GLY A 48 7.94 -1.79 8.24
C GLY A 48 6.97 -0.88 7.48
N THR A 49 5.78 -1.38 7.16
CA THR A 49 4.71 -0.57 6.55
C THR A 49 4.27 0.53 7.52
N ILE A 50 4.03 0.21 8.80
CA ILE A 50 3.66 1.22 9.80
C ILE A 50 4.76 2.30 9.92
N THR A 51 6.01 1.88 10.10
CA THR A 51 7.15 2.80 10.22
C THR A 51 7.30 3.68 8.98
N GLY A 52 7.29 3.09 7.78
CA GLY A 52 7.47 3.83 6.52
C GLY A 52 6.35 4.82 6.25
N TYR A 53 5.08 4.40 6.40
CA TYR A 53 3.94 5.30 6.20
C TYR A 53 3.87 6.41 7.24
N ASN A 54 4.12 6.12 8.52
CA ASN A 54 4.11 7.15 9.56
C ASN A 54 5.29 8.12 9.39
N PHE A 55 6.47 7.63 8.98
CA PHE A 55 7.58 8.49 8.60
C PHE A 55 7.18 9.46 7.47
N VAL A 56 6.64 8.95 6.37
CA VAL A 56 6.17 9.75 5.22
C VAL A 56 5.06 10.75 5.62
N LYS A 57 4.13 10.34 6.49
CA LYS A 57 3.00 11.19 6.94
C LYS A 57 3.45 12.32 7.85
N TYR A 58 4.39 12.05 8.77
CA TYR A 58 4.65 12.94 9.91
C TYR A 58 6.04 13.59 9.94
N ALA A 59 6.98 13.19 9.08
CA ALA A 59 8.34 13.75 9.04
C ALA A 59 8.36 15.29 8.86
N GLY A 60 7.43 15.84 8.07
CA GLY A 60 7.34 17.31 7.86
C GLY A 60 6.54 18.06 8.92
N VAL A 61 5.62 17.38 9.62
CA VAL A 61 4.64 18.01 10.54
C VAL A 61 5.18 18.15 11.96
N ALA A 62 6.19 17.35 12.33
CA ALA A 62 6.83 17.40 13.65
C ALA A 62 7.49 18.76 13.98
N LYS A 63 7.64 19.67 13.00
CA LYS A 63 8.20 21.02 13.17
C LYS A 63 7.16 22.08 13.62
N LEU A 64 5.86 21.76 13.70
CA LEU A 64 4.80 22.74 13.98
C LEU A 64 4.37 22.77 15.46
N HIS A 65 4.51 23.94 16.10
CA HIS A 65 4.33 24.21 17.54
C HIS A 65 2.86 24.35 18.02
N HIS A 66 1.91 23.53 17.54
CA HIS A 66 0.53 23.57 18.06
C HIS A 66 0.32 22.56 19.21
N ARG A 67 0.07 23.03 20.44
CA ARG A 67 0.05 22.20 21.68
C ARG A 67 -0.91 20.99 21.65
N SER A 68 -2.12 21.11 21.11
CA SER A 68 -3.09 19.99 21.05
C SER A 68 -2.76 18.98 19.94
N LEU A 69 -2.31 19.47 18.78
CA LEU A 69 -1.78 18.65 17.69
C LEU A 69 -0.54 17.88 18.17
N ALA A 70 0.30 18.51 19.00
CA ALA A 70 1.49 17.90 19.58
C ALA A 70 1.15 16.69 20.46
N THR A 71 0.07 16.68 21.24
CA THR A 71 -0.25 15.53 22.11
C THR A 71 -0.71 14.30 21.32
N HIS A 72 -1.61 14.44 20.34
CA HIS A 72 -2.03 13.33 19.50
C HIS A 72 -0.88 12.82 18.62
N LEU A 73 -0.05 13.72 18.07
CA LEU A 73 1.14 13.36 17.33
C LEU A 73 2.16 12.62 18.21
N LYS A 74 2.34 13.02 19.48
CA LYS A 74 3.20 12.30 20.44
C LYS A 74 2.78 10.85 20.63
N VAL A 75 1.48 10.57 20.76
CA VAL A 75 0.99 9.18 20.89
C VAL A 75 1.33 8.37 19.63
N ILE A 76 1.11 8.93 18.44
CA ILE A 76 1.49 8.28 17.18
C ILE A 76 3.00 8.09 17.08
N GLN A 77 3.81 9.03 17.56
CA GLN A 77 5.27 8.93 17.56
C GLN A 77 5.76 7.80 18.49
N ILE A 78 5.23 7.72 19.71
CA ILE A 78 5.57 6.63 20.65
C ILE A 78 5.17 5.29 20.06
N PHE A 79 3.96 5.18 19.49
CA PHE A 79 3.52 3.97 18.80
C PHE A 79 4.43 3.61 17.62
N SER A 80 4.81 4.60 16.80
CA SER A 80 5.71 4.41 15.66
C SER A 80 7.11 3.96 16.10
N LEU A 81 7.61 4.45 17.24
CA LEU A 81 8.86 3.99 17.84
C LEU A 81 8.76 2.53 18.28
N ILE A 82 7.68 2.13 18.94
CA ILE A 82 7.44 0.73 19.33
C ILE A 82 7.41 -0.16 18.08
N CYS A 83 6.68 0.24 17.03
CA CYS A 83 6.66 -0.48 15.76
C CYS A 83 8.05 -0.56 15.11
N PHE A 84 8.85 0.51 15.19
CA PHE A 84 10.22 0.48 14.69
C PHE A 84 11.12 -0.49 15.47
N LEU A 85 10.99 -0.56 16.80
CA LEU A 85 11.73 -1.54 17.61
C LEU A 85 11.31 -2.98 17.26
N LEU A 86 10.01 -3.21 17.05
CA LEU A 86 9.49 -4.51 16.59
C LEU A 86 9.98 -4.84 15.18
N LEU A 87 10.05 -3.86 14.28
CA LEU A 87 10.67 -4.00 12.96
C LEU A 87 12.13 -4.46 13.09
N CYS A 88 12.93 -3.83 13.95
CA CYS A 88 14.32 -4.24 14.19
C CYS A 88 14.41 -5.65 14.79
N TYR A 89 13.50 -6.01 15.69
CA TYR A 89 13.44 -7.35 16.29
C TYR A 89 13.17 -8.44 15.24
N TYR A 90 12.22 -8.22 14.31
CA TYR A 90 11.98 -9.15 13.22
C TYR A 90 13.06 -9.11 12.14
N ALA A 91 13.69 -7.96 11.92
CA ALA A 91 14.83 -7.83 11.02
C ALA A 91 15.98 -8.75 11.44
N TRP A 92 16.26 -8.82 12.75
CA TRP A 92 17.30 -9.69 13.30
C TRP A 92 17.06 -11.19 13.05
N GLN A 93 15.80 -11.59 12.88
CA GLN A 93 15.42 -12.98 12.61
C GLN A 93 15.46 -13.34 11.12
N LEU A 94 15.52 -12.34 10.23
CA LEU A 94 15.59 -12.57 8.79
C LEU A 94 17.01 -12.85 8.33
N SER A 95 17.13 -13.64 7.26
CA SER A 95 18.42 -13.86 6.63
C SER A 95 18.97 -12.56 6.03
N ILE A 96 20.30 -12.43 5.97
CA ILE A 96 20.94 -11.27 5.33
C ILE A 96 20.51 -11.17 3.86
N LYS A 97 20.36 -12.30 3.15
CA LYS A 97 19.86 -12.33 1.77
C LYS A 97 18.49 -11.65 1.66
N THR A 98 17.55 -12.02 2.54
CA THR A 98 16.19 -11.44 2.57
C THR A 98 16.22 -9.95 2.87
N LEU A 99 17.04 -9.52 3.84
CA LEU A 99 17.22 -8.10 4.17
C LEU A 99 17.78 -7.29 2.99
N LEU A 100 18.72 -7.86 2.21
CA LEU A 100 19.27 -7.22 1.03
C LEU A 100 18.20 -6.97 -0.05
N LEU A 101 17.16 -7.81 -0.16
CA LEU A 101 16.04 -7.58 -1.07
C LEU A 101 15.23 -6.32 -0.70
N PHE A 102 15.20 -5.95 0.60
CA PHE A 102 14.52 -4.74 1.05
C PHE A 102 15.34 -3.47 0.86
N VAL A 103 16.67 -3.55 0.71
CA VAL A 103 17.54 -2.37 0.53
C VAL A 103 17.06 -1.45 -0.60
N PRO A 104 16.83 -1.91 -1.85
CA PRO A 104 16.35 -1.04 -2.92
C PRO A 104 14.97 -0.43 -2.61
N LEU A 105 14.08 -1.16 -1.93
CA LEU A 105 12.75 -0.68 -1.54
C LEU A 105 12.82 0.40 -0.45
N GLY A 106 13.72 0.22 0.52
CA GLY A 106 14.00 1.19 1.58
C GLY A 106 14.59 2.47 1.01
N VAL A 107 15.59 2.36 0.13
CA VAL A 107 16.19 3.51 -0.58
C VAL A 107 15.11 4.27 -1.36
N LEU A 108 14.29 3.56 -2.13
CA LEU A 108 13.22 4.18 -2.91
C LEU A 108 12.19 4.90 -2.01
N THR A 109 11.87 4.33 -0.85
CA THR A 109 10.98 4.93 0.15
C THR A 109 11.58 6.20 0.77
N LEU A 110 12.88 6.20 1.05
CA LEU A 110 13.59 7.39 1.55
C LEU A 110 13.64 8.50 0.51
N LEU A 111 13.98 8.18 -0.74
CA LEU A 111 13.98 9.14 -1.87
C LEU A 111 12.58 9.70 -2.16
N TYR A 112 11.54 8.91 -1.88
CA TYR A 112 10.15 9.37 -1.97
C TYR A 112 9.83 10.44 -0.93
N ALA A 113 10.28 10.28 0.32
CA ALA A 113 9.96 11.17 1.41
C ALA A 113 10.91 12.39 1.53
N ILE A 114 12.21 12.18 1.33
CA ILE A 114 13.27 13.15 1.62
C ILE A 114 13.71 13.83 0.31
N PRO A 115 13.85 15.17 0.27
CA PRO A 115 14.45 15.85 -0.87
C PRO A 115 15.94 15.51 -0.96
N PHE A 116 16.34 14.76 -1.99
CA PHE A 116 17.67 14.16 -2.11
C PHE A 116 18.70 15.05 -2.84
N LEU A 117 18.24 16.00 -3.66
CA LEU A 117 19.13 16.82 -4.48
C LEU A 117 19.23 18.24 -3.89
N SER A 118 20.43 18.63 -3.48
CA SER A 118 20.77 19.90 -2.81
C SER A 118 20.49 21.19 -3.62
N GLY A 119 19.93 21.07 -4.83
CA GLY A 119 19.38 22.18 -5.63
C GLY A 119 17.89 22.07 -5.97
N PHE A 120 17.26 20.92 -5.74
CA PHE A 120 15.81 20.71 -5.94
C PHE A 120 15.12 20.62 -4.58
N GLN A 121 14.29 21.61 -4.24
CA GLN A 121 13.43 21.55 -3.05
C GLN A 121 12.29 20.51 -3.16
N LYS A 122 12.40 19.56 -4.08
CA LYS A 122 11.35 18.61 -4.47
C LYS A 122 11.81 17.18 -4.25
N ASN A 123 11.08 16.43 -3.43
CA ASN A 123 11.21 14.97 -3.29
C ASN A 123 10.40 14.25 -4.39
N LEU A 124 10.59 12.94 -4.57
CA LEU A 124 9.86 12.22 -5.64
C LEU A 124 8.34 12.22 -5.41
N ARG A 125 7.90 12.32 -4.14
CA ARG A 125 6.48 12.49 -3.78
C ARG A 125 5.85 13.75 -4.38
N SER A 126 6.64 14.79 -4.64
CA SER A 126 6.14 16.05 -5.21
C SER A 126 5.95 15.99 -6.73
N ILE A 127 6.27 14.87 -7.39
CA ILE A 127 6.10 14.64 -8.83
C ILE A 127 4.83 13.79 -9.03
N GLY A 128 3.75 14.41 -9.54
CA GLY A 128 2.39 13.87 -9.52
C GLY A 128 2.22 12.42 -9.96
N TYR A 129 2.64 12.07 -11.17
CA TYR A 129 2.49 10.72 -11.73
C TYR A 129 3.50 9.72 -11.16
N LEU A 130 4.70 10.19 -10.83
CA LEU A 130 5.77 9.34 -10.30
C LEU A 130 5.45 8.86 -8.88
N LYS A 131 4.67 9.65 -8.12
CA LYS A 131 4.19 9.31 -6.78
C LYS A 131 3.52 7.94 -6.74
N ILE A 132 2.53 7.69 -7.60
CA ILE A 132 1.76 6.44 -7.60
C ILE A 132 2.63 5.27 -8.07
N ILE A 133 3.46 5.50 -9.09
CA ILE A 133 4.37 4.48 -9.63
C ILE A 133 5.33 3.98 -8.56
N ILE A 134 5.94 4.89 -7.79
CA ILE A 134 6.87 4.52 -6.72
C ILE A 134 6.16 3.68 -5.65
N VAL A 135 4.98 4.11 -5.18
CA VAL A 135 4.24 3.35 -4.16
C VAL A 135 3.90 1.96 -4.67
N ALA A 136 3.43 1.85 -5.92
CA ALA A 136 3.12 0.56 -6.54
C ALA A 136 4.35 -0.34 -6.67
N LEU A 137 5.52 0.19 -7.05
CA LEU A 137 6.78 -0.56 -7.11
C LEU A 137 7.20 -1.08 -5.73
N VAL A 138 7.13 -0.24 -4.69
CA VAL A 138 7.47 -0.65 -3.32
C VAL A 138 6.53 -1.77 -2.84
N TRP A 139 5.23 -1.64 -3.10
CA TRP A 139 4.26 -2.68 -2.76
C TRP A 139 4.51 -3.99 -3.50
N VAL A 140 4.80 -3.94 -4.80
CA VAL A 140 5.12 -5.15 -5.58
C VAL A 140 6.39 -5.81 -5.06
N GLY A 141 7.43 -5.02 -4.81
CA GLY A 141 8.68 -5.49 -4.21
C GLY A 141 8.42 -6.23 -2.90
N ALA A 142 7.75 -5.57 -1.95
CA ALA A 142 7.52 -6.11 -0.61
C ALA A 142 6.51 -7.27 -0.57
N THR A 143 5.47 -7.24 -1.41
CA THR A 143 4.35 -8.19 -1.31
C THR A 143 4.40 -9.34 -2.31
N VAL A 144 5.24 -9.26 -3.36
CA VAL A 144 5.36 -10.28 -4.39
C VAL A 144 6.80 -10.80 -4.48
N PHE A 145 7.75 -9.92 -4.82
CA PHE A 145 9.12 -10.36 -5.05
C PHE A 145 9.80 -10.90 -3.79
N VAL A 146 9.77 -10.14 -2.69
CA VAL A 146 10.41 -10.57 -1.44
C VAL A 146 9.88 -11.92 -0.94
N PRO A 147 8.56 -12.13 -0.71
CA PRO A 147 8.09 -13.41 -0.16
C PRO A 147 8.39 -14.61 -1.07
N VAL A 148 8.36 -14.44 -2.39
CA VAL A 148 8.68 -15.54 -3.32
C VAL A 148 10.19 -15.82 -3.36
N LEU A 149 11.03 -14.78 -3.46
CA LEU A 149 12.48 -14.93 -3.55
C LEU A 149 13.12 -15.34 -2.21
N ASP A 150 12.47 -15.08 -1.09
CA ASP A 150 12.87 -15.57 0.24
C ASP A 150 12.85 -17.11 0.34
N VAL A 151 11.97 -17.76 -0.42
CA VAL A 151 11.78 -19.22 -0.36
C VAL A 151 12.30 -19.94 -1.61
N LYS A 152 11.90 -19.46 -2.79
CA LYS A 152 12.06 -20.21 -4.04
C LYS A 152 13.29 -19.84 -4.85
N GLU A 153 13.96 -18.72 -4.52
CA GLU A 153 15.16 -18.14 -5.19
C GLU A 153 15.12 -18.02 -6.74
N GLU A 154 14.04 -18.44 -7.42
CA GLU A 154 13.91 -18.50 -8.89
C GLU A 154 12.89 -17.52 -9.45
N PHE A 155 13.24 -16.91 -10.59
CA PHE A 155 12.34 -16.07 -11.37
C PHE A 155 11.49 -16.92 -12.31
N THR A 156 10.20 -17.05 -12.01
CA THR A 156 9.24 -17.77 -12.84
C THR A 156 8.36 -16.83 -13.65
N ASN A 157 7.78 -17.32 -14.75
CA ASN A 157 6.79 -16.55 -15.51
C ASN A 157 5.58 -16.17 -14.65
N GLN A 158 5.15 -17.06 -13.76
CA GLN A 158 4.07 -16.78 -12.81
C GLN A 158 4.43 -15.60 -11.89
N LEU A 159 5.66 -15.56 -11.35
CA LEU A 159 6.14 -14.44 -10.53
C LEU A 159 6.07 -13.11 -11.28
N CYS A 160 6.58 -13.06 -12.52
CA CYS A 160 6.55 -11.86 -13.34
C CYS A 160 5.12 -11.39 -13.62
N LEU A 161 4.21 -12.31 -13.97
CA LEU A 161 2.81 -11.98 -14.23
C LEU A 161 2.09 -11.49 -12.96
N THR A 162 2.29 -12.15 -11.81
CA THR A 162 1.76 -11.70 -10.52
C THR A 162 2.31 -10.32 -10.15
N ALA A 163 3.59 -10.05 -10.39
CA ALA A 163 4.18 -8.74 -10.12
C ALA A 163 3.55 -7.62 -10.96
N VAL A 164 3.33 -7.87 -12.26
CA VAL A 164 2.65 -6.92 -13.16
C VAL A 164 1.18 -6.71 -12.75
N GLN A 165 0.47 -7.79 -12.45
CA GLN A 165 -0.92 -7.72 -11.97
C GLN A 165 -1.00 -6.92 -10.66
N ARG A 166 -0.13 -7.22 -9.69
CA ARG A 166 -0.07 -6.51 -8.41
C ARG A 166 0.25 -5.03 -8.62
N PHE A 167 1.16 -4.69 -9.53
CA PHE A 167 1.48 -3.31 -9.86
C PHE A 167 0.24 -2.53 -10.31
N PHE A 168 -0.49 -3.04 -11.31
CA PHE A 168 -1.71 -2.40 -11.80
C PHE A 168 -2.79 -2.35 -10.73
N LEU A 169 -2.96 -3.41 -9.95
CA LEU A 169 -3.94 -3.47 -8.88
C LEU A 169 -3.67 -2.39 -7.82
N VAL A 170 -2.42 -2.21 -7.40
CA VAL A 170 -2.05 -1.16 -6.42
C VAL A 170 -2.27 0.23 -7.00
N VAL A 171 -1.94 0.45 -8.28
CA VAL A 171 -2.25 1.72 -8.97
C VAL A 171 -3.76 1.99 -8.90
N VAL A 172 -4.61 1.01 -9.22
CA VAL A 172 -6.08 1.15 -9.17
C VAL A 172 -6.57 1.47 -7.76
N LEU A 173 -6.05 0.78 -6.73
CA LEU A 173 -6.41 1.03 -5.32
C LEU A 173 -6.03 2.43 -4.83
N ILE A 174 -5.02 3.07 -5.42
CA ILE A 174 -4.60 4.44 -5.08
C ILE A 174 -5.47 5.50 -5.75
N LEU A 175 -6.10 5.22 -6.91
CA LEU A 175 -6.89 6.23 -7.65
C LEU A 175 -8.00 6.89 -6.81
N PRO A 176 -8.79 6.19 -5.98
CA PRO A 176 -9.77 6.83 -5.10
C PRO A 176 -9.18 7.83 -4.11
N PHE A 177 -7.96 7.58 -3.62
CA PHE A 177 -7.21 8.48 -2.76
C PHE A 177 -6.76 9.73 -3.51
N ASP A 178 -6.20 9.56 -4.71
CA ASP A 178 -5.77 10.68 -5.53
C ASP A 178 -6.96 11.56 -5.97
N ILE A 179 -8.13 10.96 -6.24
CA ILE A 179 -9.38 11.71 -6.51
C ILE A 179 -9.83 12.48 -5.25
N ARG A 180 -9.76 11.86 -4.06
CA ARG A 180 -10.09 12.53 -2.79
C ARG A 180 -9.21 13.74 -2.53
N ASP A 181 -7.91 13.58 -2.77
CA ASP A 181 -6.87 14.52 -2.34
C ASP A 181 -6.76 15.73 -3.28
N MET A 182 -7.43 15.70 -4.45
CA MET A 182 -7.51 16.83 -5.38
C MET A 182 -7.83 18.17 -4.71
N LYS A 183 -8.72 18.20 -3.73
CA LYS A 183 -9.12 19.44 -3.01
C LYS A 183 -8.04 20.02 -2.10
N TYR A 184 -7.06 19.21 -1.69
CA TYR A 184 -5.98 19.61 -0.77
C TYR A 184 -4.63 19.74 -1.48
N ASP A 185 -4.45 19.00 -2.57
CA ASP A 185 -3.22 19.01 -3.35
C ASP A 185 -3.04 20.36 -4.06
N SER A 186 -1.82 20.89 -3.97
CA SER A 186 -1.45 22.09 -4.72
C SER A 186 -1.64 21.86 -6.22
N ILE A 187 -2.06 22.90 -6.95
CA ILE A 187 -2.23 22.85 -8.41
C ILE A 187 -0.94 22.40 -9.11
N SER A 188 0.22 22.68 -8.52
CA SER A 188 1.54 22.32 -9.04
C SER A 188 1.88 20.82 -9.00
N LEU A 189 1.17 20.02 -8.17
CA LEU A 189 1.46 18.59 -8.01
C LEU A 189 1.10 17.77 -9.26
N GLN A 190 0.12 18.23 -10.06
CA GLN A 190 -0.29 17.61 -11.35
C GLN A 190 -0.53 16.08 -11.25
N THR A 191 -1.30 15.64 -10.25
CA THR A 191 -1.73 14.24 -10.10
C THR A 191 -2.56 13.77 -11.30
N ILE A 192 -2.74 12.46 -11.44
CA ILE A 192 -3.53 11.87 -12.54
C ILE A 192 -4.90 12.55 -12.66
N PRO A 193 -5.75 12.61 -11.61
CA PRO A 193 -7.07 13.20 -11.75
C PRO A 193 -7.06 14.72 -11.94
N ARG A 194 -6.00 15.43 -11.54
CA ARG A 194 -5.80 16.83 -11.92
C ARG A 194 -5.47 17.00 -13.41
N LYS A 195 -4.67 16.10 -13.98
CA LYS A 195 -4.17 16.19 -15.37
C LYS A 195 -5.20 15.73 -16.40
N ILE A 196 -5.89 14.61 -16.15
CA ILE A 196 -6.83 14.02 -17.11
C ILE A 196 -8.29 14.15 -16.70
N GLY A 197 -8.57 14.67 -15.49
CA GLY A 197 -9.91 14.76 -14.93
C GLY A 197 -10.35 13.47 -14.25
N ILE A 198 -11.36 13.59 -13.38
CA ILE A 198 -11.88 12.47 -12.57
C ILE A 198 -12.44 11.35 -13.45
N GLN A 199 -13.23 11.68 -14.47
CA GLN A 199 -13.88 10.66 -15.30
C GLN A 199 -12.87 9.83 -16.09
N LYS A 200 -11.83 10.46 -16.65
CA LYS A 200 -10.75 9.72 -17.34
C LYS A 200 -9.88 8.93 -16.37
N THR A 201 -9.73 9.40 -15.12
CA THR A 201 -9.03 8.64 -14.06
C THR A 201 -9.78 7.37 -13.69
N LYS A 202 -11.11 7.45 -13.55
CA LYS A 202 -11.94 6.25 -13.36
C LYS A 202 -11.82 5.29 -14.55
N MET A 203 -11.88 5.82 -15.77
CA MET A 203 -11.70 5.02 -16.98
C MET A 203 -10.34 4.32 -17.04
N LEU A 204 -9.25 5.02 -16.69
CA LEU A 204 -7.92 4.42 -16.56
C LEU A 204 -7.94 3.24 -15.56
N GLY A 205 -8.56 3.44 -14.39
CA GLY A 205 -8.67 2.37 -13.40
C GLY A 205 -9.47 1.16 -13.90
N TYR A 206 -10.53 1.38 -14.68
CA TYR A 206 -11.29 0.28 -15.28
C TYR A 206 -10.47 -0.50 -16.31
N VAL A 207 -9.71 0.19 -17.17
CA VAL A 207 -8.82 -0.47 -18.13
C VAL A 207 -7.76 -1.30 -17.42
N LEU A 208 -7.10 -0.74 -16.40
CA LEU A 208 -6.10 -1.45 -15.61
C LEU A 208 -6.69 -2.66 -14.87
N LEU A 209 -7.91 -2.53 -14.33
CA LEU A 209 -8.60 -3.63 -13.66
C LEU A 209 -8.99 -4.75 -14.63
N SER A 210 -9.42 -4.42 -15.84
CA SER A 210 -9.67 -5.41 -16.90
C SER A 210 -8.40 -6.17 -17.28
N ILE A 211 -7.26 -5.48 -17.36
CA ILE A 211 -5.95 -6.14 -17.56
C ILE A 211 -5.64 -7.08 -16.39
N CYS A 212 -5.89 -6.66 -15.15
CA CYS A 212 -5.69 -7.51 -13.97
C CYS A 212 -6.53 -8.79 -14.02
N LEU A 213 -7.79 -8.69 -14.47
CA LEU A 213 -8.67 -9.84 -14.68
C LEU A 213 -8.10 -10.79 -15.72
N ILE A 214 -7.67 -10.30 -16.89
CA ILE A 214 -7.05 -11.16 -17.91
C ILE A 214 -5.82 -11.88 -17.37
N LEU A 215 -4.95 -11.14 -16.66
CA LEU A 215 -3.75 -11.73 -16.04
C LEU A 215 -4.11 -12.81 -15.02
N GLU A 216 -5.18 -12.66 -14.24
CA GLU A 216 -5.62 -13.66 -13.26
C GLU A 216 -5.91 -15.02 -13.91
N PHE A 217 -6.62 -15.01 -15.05
CA PHE A 217 -6.92 -16.24 -15.79
C PHE A 217 -5.67 -16.91 -16.36
N ILE A 218 -4.57 -16.18 -16.52
CA ILE A 218 -3.27 -16.73 -16.95
C ILE A 218 -2.47 -17.23 -15.74
N ILE A 219 -2.51 -16.52 -14.61
CA ILE A 219 -1.70 -16.81 -13.41
C ILE A 219 -2.11 -18.11 -12.73
N THR A 220 -3.42 -18.37 -12.61
CA THR A 220 -3.94 -19.54 -11.88
C THR A 220 -5.02 -20.24 -12.67
N SER A 221 -5.07 -21.57 -12.57
CA SER A 221 -6.16 -22.42 -13.08
C SER A 221 -7.23 -22.73 -12.03
N ASN A 222 -7.00 -22.37 -10.77
CA ASN A 222 -7.93 -22.63 -9.67
C ASN A 222 -9.21 -21.80 -9.84
N ILE A 223 -10.34 -22.48 -9.99
CA ILE A 223 -11.66 -21.86 -10.22
C ILE A 223 -12.06 -20.98 -9.03
N GLY A 224 -11.85 -21.44 -7.79
CA GLY A 224 -12.17 -20.70 -6.59
C GLY A 224 -11.42 -19.37 -6.51
N TYR A 225 -10.11 -19.39 -6.80
CA TYR A 225 -9.27 -18.18 -6.76
C TYR A 225 -9.71 -17.18 -7.83
N ARG A 226 -9.99 -17.64 -9.06
CA ARG A 226 -10.54 -16.80 -10.14
C ARG A 226 -11.87 -16.18 -9.76
N THR A 227 -12.81 -16.97 -9.22
CA THR A 227 -14.13 -16.48 -8.81
C THR A 227 -14.02 -15.41 -7.73
N LEU A 228 -13.17 -15.63 -6.72
CA LEU A 228 -12.93 -14.65 -5.67
C LEU A 228 -12.25 -13.39 -6.19
N PHE A 229 -11.31 -13.51 -7.14
CA PHE A 229 -10.67 -12.36 -7.77
C PHE A 229 -11.65 -11.53 -8.61
N ILE A 230 -12.64 -12.17 -9.27
CA ILE A 230 -13.74 -11.46 -9.94
C ILE A 230 -14.58 -10.68 -8.95
N VAL A 231 -14.98 -11.30 -7.83
CA VAL A 231 -15.76 -10.63 -6.77
C VAL A 231 -14.97 -9.43 -6.21
N PHE A 232 -13.70 -9.62 -5.90
CA PHE A 232 -12.79 -8.57 -5.45
C PHE A 232 -12.67 -7.42 -6.46
N SER A 233 -12.51 -7.75 -7.74
CA SER A 233 -12.45 -6.77 -8.83
C SER A 233 -13.77 -6.00 -8.96
N LEU A 234 -14.92 -6.65 -8.83
CA LEU A 234 -16.22 -5.98 -8.83
C LEU A 234 -16.36 -5.00 -7.67
N LEU A 235 -15.88 -5.36 -6.47
CA LEU A 235 -15.86 -4.45 -5.32
C LEU A 235 -14.98 -3.22 -5.59
N ILE A 236 -13.78 -3.41 -6.15
CA ILE A 236 -12.91 -2.30 -6.58
C ILE A 236 -13.62 -1.41 -7.60
N PHE A 237 -14.24 -2.01 -8.62
CA PHE A 237 -14.95 -1.29 -9.66
C PHE A 237 -16.05 -0.39 -9.07
N ILE A 238 -16.89 -0.94 -8.18
CA ILE A 238 -17.97 -0.19 -7.53
C ILE A 238 -17.43 0.96 -6.68
N LEU A 239 -16.35 0.73 -5.93
CA LEU A 239 -15.74 1.77 -5.11
C LEU A 239 -15.06 2.85 -5.96
N LEU A 240 -14.34 2.49 -7.01
CA LEU A 240 -13.75 3.46 -7.93
C LEU A 240 -14.84 4.29 -8.65
N MET A 241 -15.94 3.65 -9.05
CA MET A 241 -17.08 4.33 -9.66
C MET A 241 -17.68 5.39 -8.74
N LYS A 242 -17.80 5.10 -7.45
CA LYS A 242 -18.36 6.01 -6.44
C LYS A 242 -17.35 7.02 -5.88
N ALA A 243 -16.05 6.89 -6.19
CA ALA A 243 -15.03 7.82 -5.73
C ALA A 243 -15.30 9.27 -6.23
N SER A 244 -15.17 10.24 -5.33
CA SER A 244 -15.39 11.67 -5.61
C SER A 244 -14.52 12.55 -4.71
N GLU A 245 -14.35 13.82 -5.06
CA GLU A 245 -13.59 14.79 -4.24
C GLU A 245 -14.25 15.02 -2.87
N ASN A 246 -15.59 14.93 -2.82
CA ASN A 246 -16.43 15.16 -1.64
C ASN A 246 -16.80 13.85 -0.91
N GLN A 247 -16.07 12.76 -1.17
CA GLN A 247 -16.26 11.51 -0.46
C GLN A 247 -16.04 11.64 1.06
N SER A 248 -16.65 10.73 1.83
CA SER A 248 -16.51 10.70 3.29
C SER A 248 -15.07 10.40 3.71
N ARG A 249 -14.68 10.85 4.91
CA ARG A 249 -13.31 10.70 5.44
C ARG A 249 -12.79 9.26 5.38
N TYR A 250 -13.66 8.30 5.72
CA TYR A 250 -13.31 6.87 5.81
C TYR A 250 -13.49 6.11 4.49
N TYR A 251 -13.97 6.77 3.43
CA TYR A 251 -14.21 6.10 2.15
C TYR A 251 -12.94 5.46 1.59
N SER A 252 -11.94 6.27 1.26
CA SER A 252 -10.65 5.73 0.79
C SER A 252 -9.82 5.17 1.95
N SER A 253 -9.74 5.86 3.08
CA SER A 253 -8.85 5.51 4.21
C SER A 253 -9.26 4.28 5.03
N PHE A 254 -10.43 3.70 4.74
CA PHE A 254 -10.87 2.46 5.37
C PHE A 254 -11.51 1.53 4.33
N PHE A 255 -12.59 1.91 3.66
CA PHE A 255 -13.32 0.96 2.80
C PHE A 255 -12.51 0.49 1.58
N VAL A 256 -11.83 1.41 0.88
CA VAL A 256 -10.98 1.04 -0.27
C VAL A 256 -9.75 0.27 0.20
N GLU A 257 -9.11 0.72 1.27
CA GLU A 257 -7.89 0.12 1.81
C GLU A 257 -8.11 -1.24 2.46
N ALA A 258 -9.34 -1.55 2.90
CA ALA A 258 -9.74 -2.85 3.44
C ALA A 258 -9.84 -3.94 2.36
N LEU A 259 -9.91 -3.58 1.07
CA LEU A 259 -10.17 -4.55 0.00
C LEU A 259 -9.15 -5.70 -0.04
N PRO A 260 -7.82 -5.47 0.05
CA PRO A 260 -6.84 -6.53 0.22
C PRO A 260 -7.12 -7.49 1.37
N ILE A 261 -7.57 -6.96 2.52
CA ILE A 261 -7.89 -7.74 3.72
C ILE A 261 -9.10 -8.63 3.46
N ILE A 262 -10.15 -8.07 2.84
CA ILE A 262 -11.36 -8.81 2.46
C ILE A 262 -11.00 -9.93 1.49
N TRP A 263 -10.19 -9.65 0.47
CA TRP A 263 -9.77 -10.65 -0.51
C TRP A 263 -9.01 -11.80 0.15
N TRP A 264 -8.06 -11.48 1.03
CA TRP A 264 -7.31 -12.50 1.77
C TRP A 264 -8.23 -13.37 2.64
N ILE A 265 -9.14 -12.76 3.42
CA ILE A 265 -10.08 -13.51 4.26
C ILE A 265 -10.95 -14.46 3.43
N LEU A 266 -11.44 -13.99 2.27
CA LEU A 266 -12.26 -14.83 1.39
C LEU A 266 -11.48 -16.04 0.85
N LEU A 267 -10.19 -15.87 0.53
CA LEU A 267 -9.33 -16.98 0.07
C LEU A 267 -9.07 -18.03 1.15
N LEU A 268 -9.18 -17.70 2.44
CA LEU A 268 -8.99 -18.67 3.52
C LEU A 268 -10.18 -19.63 3.70
N ILE A 269 -11.31 -19.35 3.04
CA ILE A 269 -12.56 -20.10 3.18
C ILE A 269 -12.74 -21.10 2.01
N VAL A 270 -11.87 -21.04 0.99
CA VAL A 270 -11.94 -21.84 -0.25
C VAL A 270 -10.71 -22.71 -0.38
#